data_AF-A0A1R3V2M1-F1
#
_entry.id   AF-A0A1R3V2M1-F1
#
_cell.length_a   1.000
_cell.length_b   1.000
_cell.length_c   1.000
_cell.angle_alpha   90.00
_cell.angle_beta   90.00
_cell.angle_gamma   90.00
#
_symmetry.space_group_name_H-M   'P 1'
#
loop_
_entity.id
_entity.type
_entity.pdbx_description
1 polymer ?
#
loop_
_entity_poly.entity_id
_entity_poly.type
_entity_poly.pdbx_seq_one_letter_code
_entity_poly.pdbx_strand_id
1 'polypeptide(L)'
;MIDPRVKALCDEFDVEIVDRHVYPEPGQTRAVATIRRIIDRHGEAHARIVLCVLAQGRGNQALIDEVSLWAISDLVLACADLVEADATAFLEMFDKMPLGPLMAIANELRSIVPQRHALAGMLYLQARRMRESLTGRQAGPAAVRRANESEVEKGRPLFKHGARLSAAEKLALGRELLAKKGELPWGHFGPWLREQSGISENTAHRYMRAARACPIAG
;
A
#
# COMPACT_ATOMS: atom_id res chain seq x y z
N MET A 1 21.80 -16.56 19.30
CA MET A 1 21.38 -15.80 20.51
C MET A 1 20.19 -14.95 20.13
N ILE A 2 19.10 -15.04 20.89
CA ILE A 2 17.89 -14.23 20.69
C ILE A 2 18.21 -12.80 21.14
N ASP A 3 17.78 -11.80 20.35
CA ASP A 3 17.93 -10.39 20.69
C ASP A 3 17.12 -10.09 21.97
N PRO A 4 17.73 -9.50 23.02
CA PRO A 4 17.03 -9.20 24.28
C PRO A 4 15.76 -8.37 24.09
N ARG A 5 15.73 -7.46 23.11
CA ARG A 5 14.55 -6.63 22.79
C ARG A 5 13.40 -7.48 22.26
N VAL A 6 13.72 -8.46 21.41
CA VAL A 6 12.72 -9.40 20.89
C VAL A 6 12.18 -10.29 22.00
N LYS A 7 13.05 -10.81 22.87
CA LYS A 7 12.63 -11.62 24.01
C LYS A 7 11.70 -10.83 24.93
N ALA A 8 12.11 -9.63 25.34
CA ALA A 8 11.32 -8.77 26.21
C ALA A 8 9.93 -8.46 25.61
N LEU A 9 9.88 -8.20 24.30
CA LEU A 9 8.63 -7.89 23.61
C LEU A 9 7.71 -9.11 23.46
N CYS A 10 8.26 -10.30 23.24
CA CYS A 10 7.47 -11.53 23.24
C CYS A 10 6.94 -11.85 24.65
N ASP A 11 7.78 -11.72 25.68
CA ASP A 11 7.39 -11.91 27.08
C ASP A 11 6.27 -10.92 27.50
N GLU A 12 6.30 -9.67 26.99
CA GLU A 12 5.27 -8.64 27.25
C GLU A 12 3.85 -9.07 26.82
N PHE A 13 3.73 -9.93 25.81
CA PHE A 13 2.45 -10.36 25.24
C PHE A 13 2.17 -11.85 25.41
N ASP A 14 2.86 -12.52 26.33
CA ASP A 14 2.76 -13.96 26.56
C ASP A 14 2.98 -14.81 25.28
N VAL A 15 3.86 -14.33 24.38
CA VAL A 15 4.19 -15.04 23.14
C VAL A 15 5.39 -15.96 23.36
N GLU A 16 5.17 -17.27 23.29
CA GLU A 16 6.24 -18.26 23.46
C GLU A 16 7.15 -18.33 22.22
N ILE A 17 8.46 -18.20 22.41
CA ILE A 17 9.44 -18.40 21.33
C ILE A 17 9.78 -19.88 21.24
N VAL A 18 9.39 -20.53 20.14
CA VAL A 18 9.67 -21.94 19.87
C VAL A 18 10.87 -22.12 18.94
N ASP A 19 11.42 -23.34 18.92
CA ASP A 19 12.54 -23.67 18.04
C ASP A 19 12.18 -23.53 16.55
N ARG A 20 13.18 -23.21 15.72
CA ARG A 20 13.01 -23.03 14.28
C ARG A 20 12.39 -24.25 13.57
N HIS A 21 12.60 -25.45 14.09
CA HIS A 21 12.12 -26.71 13.51
C HIS A 21 10.69 -27.06 13.96
N VAL A 22 10.17 -26.40 14.98
CA VAL A 22 8.81 -26.61 15.49
C VAL A 22 7.84 -25.77 14.68
N TYR A 23 6.65 -26.31 14.42
CA TYR A 23 5.56 -25.54 13.85
C TYR A 23 4.89 -24.76 14.99
N PRO A 24 4.81 -23.43 14.93
CA PRO A 24 4.22 -22.64 16.01
C PRO A 24 2.72 -22.88 16.10
N GLU A 25 2.21 -22.95 17.32
CA GLU A 25 0.78 -22.90 17.64
C GLU A 25 0.33 -21.45 17.91
N PRO A 26 -0.99 -21.17 18.05
CA PRO A 26 -1.46 -19.86 18.51
C PRO A 26 -0.78 -19.44 19.82
N GLY A 27 -0.36 -18.18 19.92
CA GLY A 27 0.43 -17.69 21.05
C GLY A 27 1.92 -18.06 20.98
N GLN A 28 2.37 -18.75 19.94
CA GLN A 28 3.78 -19.08 19.74
C GLN A 28 4.35 -18.41 18.49
N THR A 29 5.66 -18.19 18.49
CA THR A 29 6.39 -17.74 17.31
C THR A 29 7.77 -18.36 17.20
N ARG A 30 8.20 -18.62 15.97
CA ARG A 30 9.61 -18.87 15.63
C ARG A 30 10.24 -17.73 14.84
N ALA A 31 9.46 -16.69 14.51
CA ALA A 31 9.83 -15.62 13.60
C ALA A 31 10.65 -14.50 14.29
N VAL A 32 11.56 -14.89 15.19
CA VAL A 32 12.38 -13.98 16.01
C VAL A 32 13.17 -13.00 15.13
N ALA A 33 13.75 -13.49 14.03
CA ALA A 33 14.50 -12.66 13.09
C ALA A 33 13.63 -11.60 12.42
N THR A 34 12.36 -11.89 12.19
CA THR A 34 11.40 -10.95 11.59
C THR A 34 11.04 -9.85 12.57
N ILE A 35 10.75 -10.20 13.83
CA ILE A 35 10.49 -9.21 14.89
C ILE A 35 11.70 -8.27 15.03
N ARG A 36 12.93 -8.82 15.06
CA ARG A 36 14.15 -8.02 15.09
C ARG A 36 14.21 -7.04 13.90
N ARG A 37 13.95 -7.51 12.68
CA ARG A 37 13.95 -6.66 11.47
C ARG A 37 12.90 -5.56 11.52
N ILE A 38 11.74 -5.80 12.13
CA ILE A 38 10.70 -4.78 12.31
C ILE A 38 11.18 -3.73 13.32
N ILE A 39 11.76 -4.15 14.45
CA ILE A 39 12.36 -3.25 15.45
C ILE A 39 13.45 -2.39 14.80
N ASP A 40 14.38 -3.01 14.07
CA ASP A 40 15.51 -2.31 13.45
C ASP A 40 15.06 -1.28 12.40
N ARG A 41 13.91 -1.51 11.74
CA ARG A 41 13.40 -0.65 10.66
C ARG A 41 12.44 0.44 11.14
N HIS A 42 11.57 0.11 12.09
CA HIS A 42 10.43 0.96 12.49
C HIS A 42 10.44 1.32 13.99
N GLY A 43 11.38 0.78 14.76
CA GLY A 43 11.50 1.01 16.20
C GLY A 43 10.66 0.03 17.05
N GLU A 44 10.99 -0.03 18.34
CA GLU A 44 10.33 -0.93 19.30
C GLU A 44 8.85 -0.60 19.53
N ALA A 45 8.49 0.69 19.52
CA ALA A 45 7.11 1.11 19.71
C ALA A 45 6.19 0.58 18.59
N HIS A 46 6.67 0.61 17.35
CA HIS A 46 5.95 0.03 16.21
C HIS A 46 5.82 -1.49 16.33
N ALA A 47 6.93 -2.17 16.66
CA ALA A 47 6.93 -3.62 16.85
C ALA A 47 5.96 -4.06 17.98
N ARG A 48 5.84 -3.26 19.04
CA ARG A 48 4.88 -3.48 20.14
C ARG A 48 3.44 -3.46 19.67
N ILE A 49 3.06 -2.49 18.84
CA ILE A 49 1.70 -2.42 18.27
C ILE A 49 1.43 -3.67 17.41
N VAL A 50 2.39 -4.06 16.57
CA VAL A 50 2.27 -5.24 15.71
C VAL A 50 2.04 -6.52 16.52
N LEU A 51 2.83 -6.73 17.59
CA LEU A 51 2.68 -7.90 18.44
C LEU A 51 1.40 -7.86 19.29
N CYS A 52 1.03 -6.69 19.80
CA CYS A 52 -0.23 -6.51 20.52
C CYS A 52 -1.42 -6.98 19.67
N VAL A 53 -1.50 -6.54 18.41
CA VAL A 53 -2.56 -6.93 17.47
C VAL A 53 -2.58 -8.44 17.22
N LEU A 54 -1.41 -9.04 17.03
CA LEU A 54 -1.30 -10.47 16.71
C LEU A 54 -1.57 -11.37 17.91
N ALA A 55 -1.15 -10.97 19.11
CA ALA A 55 -1.26 -11.76 20.33
C ALA A 55 -2.62 -11.59 21.03
N GLN A 56 -3.18 -10.38 21.05
CA GLN A 56 -4.38 -10.07 21.84
C GLN A 56 -5.68 -9.99 21.02
N GLY A 57 -5.60 -9.89 19.69
CA GLY A 57 -6.78 -9.71 18.84
C GLY A 57 -7.81 -10.82 19.04
N ARG A 58 -9.03 -10.45 19.46
CA ARG A 58 -10.11 -11.43 19.70
C ARG A 58 -10.44 -12.20 18.41
N GLY A 59 -10.46 -13.53 18.48
CA GLY A 59 -10.72 -14.40 17.32
C GLY A 59 -9.47 -14.76 16.49
N ASN A 60 -8.28 -14.31 16.90
CA ASN A 60 -7.03 -14.68 16.25
C ASN A 60 -6.50 -16.02 16.78
N GLN A 61 -6.86 -17.11 16.11
CA GLN A 61 -5.98 -18.28 16.02
C GLN A 61 -4.90 -18.07 14.94
N ALA A 62 -4.54 -16.80 14.70
CA ALA A 62 -3.58 -16.40 13.68
C ALA A 62 -2.18 -16.80 14.12
N LEU A 63 -1.44 -17.44 13.22
CA LEU A 63 -0.06 -17.80 13.47
C LEU A 63 0.80 -16.54 13.49
N ILE A 64 1.64 -16.39 14.52
CA ILE A 64 2.63 -15.32 14.59
C ILE A 64 3.85 -15.76 13.79
N ASP A 65 3.79 -15.56 12.48
CA ASP A 65 4.82 -15.95 11.53
C ASP A 65 5.38 -14.75 10.77
N GLU A 66 6.35 -14.98 9.87
CA GLU A 66 6.96 -13.90 9.10
C GLU A 66 5.93 -13.14 8.23
N VAL A 67 4.92 -13.83 7.71
CA VAL A 67 3.95 -13.25 6.80
C VAL A 67 2.99 -12.35 7.56
N SER A 68 2.42 -12.82 8.67
CA SER A 68 1.49 -12.06 9.50
C SER A 68 2.18 -10.86 10.15
N LEU A 69 3.40 -11.03 10.68
CA LEU A 69 4.19 -9.93 11.25
C LEU A 69 4.40 -8.80 10.24
N TRP A 70 4.84 -9.11 9.02
CA TRP A 70 5.04 -8.10 7.99
C TRP A 70 3.74 -7.49 7.49
N ALA A 71 2.68 -8.28 7.32
CA ALA A 71 1.40 -7.79 6.83
C ALA A 71 0.74 -6.82 7.83
N ILE A 72 0.78 -7.13 9.13
CA ILE A 72 0.30 -6.22 10.17
C ILE A 72 1.21 -5.00 10.27
N SER A 73 2.53 -5.14 10.17
CA SER A 73 3.43 -3.99 10.11
C SER A 73 3.10 -3.04 8.96
N ASP A 74 2.84 -3.57 7.76
CA ASP A 74 2.44 -2.77 6.59
C ASP A 74 1.11 -2.06 6.83
N LEU A 75 0.15 -2.74 7.47
CA LEU A 75 -1.15 -2.17 7.78
C LEU A 75 -1.05 -1.04 8.80
N VAL A 76 -0.27 -1.21 9.88
CA VAL A 76 -0.04 -0.17 10.89
C VAL A 76 0.54 1.09 10.24
N LEU A 77 1.51 0.94 9.32
CA LEU A 77 2.07 2.06 8.57
C LEU A 77 1.05 2.71 7.64
N ALA A 78 0.27 1.91 6.90
CA ALA A 78 -0.74 2.40 5.95
C ALA A 78 -1.96 3.04 6.62
N CYS A 79 -2.16 2.75 7.91
CA CYS A 79 -3.23 3.26 8.75
C CYS A 79 -2.70 4.16 9.88
N ALA A 80 -1.51 4.75 9.73
CA ALA A 80 -0.99 5.71 10.71
C ALA A 80 -1.98 6.85 10.97
N ASP A 81 -2.73 7.26 9.94
CA ASP A 81 -3.81 8.25 10.05
C ASP A 81 -4.95 7.81 10.99
N LEU A 82 -5.18 6.50 11.11
CA LEU A 82 -6.16 5.94 12.04
C LEU A 82 -5.59 5.83 13.45
N VAL A 83 -4.34 5.38 13.57
CA VAL A 83 -3.66 5.25 14.87
C VAL A 83 -3.56 6.60 15.58
N GLU A 84 -3.21 7.66 14.83
CA GLU A 84 -3.08 9.01 15.38
C GLU A 84 -4.42 9.67 15.70
N ALA A 85 -5.47 9.38 14.92
CA ALA A 85 -6.79 9.98 15.12
C ALA A 85 -7.56 9.32 16.28
N ASP A 86 -7.51 8.00 16.38
CA ASP A 86 -8.23 7.24 17.40
C ASP A 86 -7.60 5.83 17.58
N ALA A 87 -6.65 5.73 18.51
CA ALA A 87 -5.99 4.48 18.85
C ALA A 87 -6.96 3.41 19.37
N THR A 88 -8.04 3.82 20.05
CA THR A 88 -9.06 2.89 20.55
C THR A 88 -9.83 2.27 19.40
N ALA A 89 -10.32 3.08 18.46
CA ALA A 89 -11.00 2.59 17.27
C ALA A 89 -10.09 1.70 16.41
N PHE A 90 -8.79 1.99 16.37
CA PHE A 90 -7.80 1.14 15.71
C PHE A 90 -7.72 -0.25 16.36
N LEU A 91 -7.62 -0.35 17.69
CA LEU A 91 -7.60 -1.63 18.39
C LEU A 91 -8.94 -2.38 18.26
N GLU A 92 -10.08 -1.70 18.38
CA GLU A 92 -11.41 -2.30 18.18
C GLU A 92 -11.60 -2.84 16.76
N MET A 93 -10.99 -2.20 15.76
CA MET A 93 -10.98 -2.69 14.38
C MET A 93 -10.27 -4.04 14.29
N PHE A 94 -9.15 -4.22 15.00
CA PHE A 94 -8.43 -5.50 15.02
C PHE A 94 -9.19 -6.57 15.78
N ASP A 95 -9.87 -6.24 16.87
CA ASP A 95 -10.72 -7.19 17.60
C ASP A 95 -11.87 -7.75 16.76
N LYS A 96 -12.31 -7.00 15.75
CA LYS A 96 -13.36 -7.44 14.81
C LYS A 96 -12.79 -8.05 13.53
N MET A 97 -11.47 -8.01 13.34
CA MET A 97 -10.83 -8.45 12.10
C MET A 97 -10.69 -9.97 12.08
N PRO A 98 -11.21 -10.66 11.05
CA PRO A 98 -11.08 -12.11 10.95
C PRO A 98 -9.68 -12.50 10.43
N LEU A 99 -8.61 -12.22 11.19
CA LEU A 99 -7.22 -12.40 10.72
C LEU A 99 -6.93 -13.86 10.37
N GLY A 100 -7.29 -14.81 11.26
CA GLY A 100 -7.08 -16.24 11.03
C GLY A 100 -7.70 -16.72 9.70
N PRO A 101 -9.00 -16.48 9.46
CA PRO A 101 -9.63 -16.77 8.17
C PRO A 101 -8.96 -16.07 6.97
N LEU A 102 -8.56 -14.80 7.10
CA LEU A 102 -7.87 -14.09 6.02
C LEU A 102 -6.48 -14.66 5.73
N MET A 103 -5.76 -15.13 6.75
CA MET A 103 -4.50 -15.86 6.58
C MET A 103 -4.72 -17.19 5.88
N ALA A 104 -5.76 -17.94 6.24
CA ALA A 104 -6.11 -19.18 5.57
C ALA A 104 -6.41 -18.96 4.08
N ILE A 105 -7.20 -17.94 3.75
CA ILE A 105 -7.50 -17.55 2.36
C ILE A 105 -6.23 -17.10 1.63
N ALA A 106 -5.36 -16.31 2.26
CA ALA A 106 -4.08 -15.90 1.65
C ALA A 106 -3.22 -17.12 1.30
N ASN A 107 -3.23 -18.13 2.18
CA ASN A 107 -2.48 -19.35 2.06
C ASN A 107 -2.91 -20.22 0.86
N GLU A 108 -4.16 -20.11 0.41
CA GLU A 108 -4.63 -20.76 -0.83
C GLU A 108 -3.89 -20.24 -2.08
N LEU A 109 -3.38 -19.00 -2.02
CA LEU A 109 -2.58 -18.40 -3.09
C LEU A 109 -1.08 -18.68 -2.96
N ARG A 110 -0.68 -19.57 -2.03
CA ARG A 110 0.73 -19.92 -1.82
C ARG A 110 1.31 -20.46 -3.11
N SER A 111 2.56 -20.10 -3.39
CA SER A 111 3.32 -20.38 -4.63
C SER A 111 2.85 -19.65 -5.90
N ILE A 112 1.70 -18.96 -5.87
CA ILE A 112 1.20 -18.16 -6.99
C ILE A 112 1.56 -16.69 -6.81
N VAL A 113 1.38 -16.15 -5.60
CA VAL A 113 1.67 -14.74 -5.28
C VAL A 113 2.47 -14.62 -3.97
N PRO A 114 3.21 -13.50 -3.78
CA PRO A 114 3.84 -13.21 -2.49
C PRO A 114 2.81 -13.08 -1.37
N GLN A 115 2.90 -13.97 -0.38
CA GLN A 115 1.91 -14.14 0.68
C GLN A 115 1.70 -12.87 1.52
N ARG A 116 2.79 -12.16 1.86
CA ARG A 116 2.74 -10.87 2.55
C ARG A 116 1.84 -9.88 1.84
N HIS A 117 1.99 -9.74 0.52
CA HIS A 117 1.25 -8.75 -0.26
C HIS A 117 -0.22 -9.12 -0.42
N ALA A 118 -0.53 -10.41 -0.59
CA ALA A 118 -1.90 -10.89 -0.61
C ALA A 118 -2.60 -10.62 0.73
N LEU A 119 -1.98 -11.02 1.85
CA LEU A 119 -2.54 -10.81 3.18
C LEU A 119 -2.67 -9.31 3.50
N ALA A 120 -1.63 -8.52 3.29
CA ALA A 120 -1.66 -7.08 3.55
C ALA A 120 -2.75 -6.37 2.73
N GLY A 121 -2.93 -6.73 1.46
CA GLY A 121 -3.99 -6.15 0.61
C GLY A 121 -5.39 -6.46 1.12
N MET A 122 -5.65 -7.71 1.53
CA MET A 122 -6.94 -8.12 2.10
C MET A 122 -7.23 -7.42 3.43
N LEU A 123 -6.24 -7.38 4.33
CA LEU A 123 -6.37 -6.71 5.61
C LEU A 123 -6.62 -5.21 5.45
N TYR A 124 -5.90 -4.56 4.54
CA TYR A 124 -6.11 -3.14 4.24
C TYR A 124 -7.51 -2.85 3.70
N LEU A 125 -8.01 -3.67 2.77
CA LEU A 125 -9.38 -3.54 2.27
C LEU A 125 -10.41 -3.70 3.39
N GLN A 126 -10.21 -4.70 4.26
CA GLN A 126 -11.11 -4.96 5.39
C GLN A 126 -11.09 -3.80 6.39
N ALA A 127 -9.92 -3.30 6.76
CA ALA A 127 -9.73 -2.13 7.60
C ALA A 127 -10.47 -0.89 7.04
N ARG A 128 -10.33 -0.64 5.73
CA ARG A 128 -11.01 0.49 5.08
C ARG A 128 -12.53 0.33 5.08
N ARG A 129 -13.06 -0.87 4.81
CA ARG A 129 -14.52 -1.14 4.89
C ARG A 129 -15.06 -0.95 6.30
N MET A 130 -14.35 -1.43 7.31
CA MET A 130 -14.71 -1.23 8.71
C MET A 130 -14.70 0.26 9.09
N ARG A 131 -13.68 1.01 8.65
CA ARG A 131 -13.65 2.47 8.83
C ARG A 131 -14.83 3.16 8.14
N GLU A 132 -15.18 2.78 6.91
CA GLU A 132 -16.33 3.35 6.20
C GLU A 132 -17.61 3.12 7.00
N SER A 133 -17.78 1.94 7.61
CA SER A 133 -18.93 1.65 8.48
C SER A 133 -18.91 2.45 9.79
N LEU A 134 -17.73 2.74 10.35
CA LEU A 134 -17.56 3.49 11.61
C LEU A 134 -17.63 5.02 11.43
N THR A 135 -17.17 5.53 10.28
CA THR A 135 -17.02 6.98 10.01
C THR A 135 -18.03 7.51 8.99
N GLY A 136 -18.79 6.65 8.32
CA GLY A 136 -19.73 7.00 7.26
C GLY A 136 -19.11 7.60 5.99
N ARG A 137 -17.78 7.74 5.93
CA ARG A 137 -17.06 8.36 4.80
C ARG A 137 -16.55 7.29 3.84
N GLN A 138 -17.21 7.13 2.69
CA GLN A 138 -16.68 6.33 1.57
C GLN A 138 -15.40 6.94 0.98
N ALA A 139 -14.54 6.09 0.40
CA ALA A 139 -13.41 6.53 -0.40
C ALA A 139 -13.84 7.41 -1.58
N GLY A 140 -13.77 8.73 -1.40
CA GLY A 140 -14.10 9.72 -2.42
C GLY A 140 -12.98 9.98 -3.44
N PRO A 141 -13.21 10.87 -4.42
CA PRO A 141 -12.23 11.23 -5.46
C PRO A 141 -10.85 11.65 -4.94
N ALA A 142 -10.77 12.18 -3.71
CA ALA A 142 -9.52 12.57 -3.06
C ALA A 142 -8.62 11.36 -2.68
N ALA A 143 -9.19 10.19 -2.39
CA ALA A 143 -8.40 8.98 -2.15
C ALA A 143 -7.75 8.47 -3.44
N VAL A 144 -8.47 8.57 -4.57
CA VAL A 144 -7.95 8.24 -5.90
C VAL A 144 -6.82 9.22 -6.29
N ARG A 145 -6.97 10.51 -5.98
CA ARG A 145 -5.92 11.52 -6.22
C ARG A 145 -4.64 11.22 -5.43
N ARG A 146 -4.74 10.93 -4.13
CA ARG A 146 -3.58 10.54 -3.30
C ARG A 146 -2.91 9.25 -3.78
N ALA A 147 -3.69 8.27 -4.23
CA ALA A 147 -3.14 7.06 -4.83
C ALA A 147 -2.34 7.39 -6.10
N ASN A 148 -2.86 8.27 -6.97
CA ASN A 148 -2.15 8.72 -8.16
C ASN A 148 -0.88 9.54 -7.83
N GLU A 149 -0.94 10.43 -6.83
CA GLU A 149 0.21 11.20 -6.35
C GLU A 149 1.33 10.28 -5.84
N SER A 150 0.98 9.22 -5.09
CA SER A 150 1.96 8.23 -4.62
C SER A 150 2.58 7.37 -5.73
N GLU A 151 1.90 7.20 -6.85
CA GLU A 151 2.44 6.48 -8.02
C GLU A 151 3.40 7.37 -8.84
N VAL A 152 3.15 8.69 -8.87
CA VAL A 152 4.05 9.69 -9.47
C VAL A 152 5.37 9.78 -8.69
N GLU A 153 5.28 9.80 -7.35
CA GLU A 153 6.43 9.88 -6.46
C GLU A 153 7.35 8.64 -6.56
N LYS A 154 6.81 7.48 -6.95
CA LYS A 154 7.56 6.23 -7.18
C LYS A 154 8.22 6.13 -8.57
N GLY A 155 8.26 7.22 -9.34
CA GLY A 155 8.93 7.26 -10.64
C GLY A 155 8.24 6.46 -11.75
N ARG A 156 6.99 6.02 -11.54
CA ARG A 156 6.16 5.49 -12.63
C ARG A 156 5.56 6.68 -13.39
N PRO A 157 5.49 6.63 -14.74
CA PRO A 157 5.11 7.79 -15.53
C PRO A 157 3.73 8.31 -15.12
N LEU A 158 3.61 9.64 -15.07
CA LEU A 158 2.39 10.39 -14.73
C LEU A 158 1.13 9.92 -15.49
N PHE A 159 1.32 9.25 -16.63
CA PHE A 159 0.28 8.96 -17.61
C PHE A 159 0.16 7.45 -17.85
N LYS A 160 -0.97 6.86 -17.47
CA LYS A 160 -1.30 5.46 -17.80
C LYS A 160 -1.69 5.35 -19.27
N HIS A 161 -1.16 4.33 -19.95
CA HIS A 161 -1.73 3.86 -21.21
C HIS A 161 -3.23 3.57 -21.03
N GLY A 162 -4.10 4.30 -21.73
CA GLY A 162 -5.54 4.06 -21.74
C GLY A 162 -6.39 4.78 -20.68
N ALA A 163 -5.83 5.73 -19.92
CA ALA A 163 -6.65 6.57 -19.04
C ALA A 163 -7.73 7.33 -19.84
N ARG A 164 -9.00 7.22 -19.43
CA ARG A 164 -10.11 8.00 -20.02
C ARG A 164 -10.01 9.46 -19.55
N LEU A 165 -9.21 10.25 -20.26
CA LEU A 165 -9.17 11.70 -20.10
C LEU A 165 -10.46 12.34 -20.63
N SER A 166 -10.98 13.30 -19.89
CA SER A 166 -12.08 14.17 -20.33
C SER A 166 -11.66 14.98 -21.57
N ALA A 167 -12.63 15.56 -22.28
CA ALA A 167 -12.34 16.39 -23.45
C ALA A 167 -11.46 17.61 -23.08
N ALA A 168 -11.72 18.24 -21.94
CA ALA A 168 -10.95 19.38 -21.45
C ALA A 168 -9.50 19.00 -21.12
N GLU A 169 -9.28 17.86 -20.43
CA GLU A 169 -7.94 17.39 -20.10
C GLU A 169 -7.13 17.01 -21.35
N LYS A 170 -7.77 16.42 -22.37
CA LYS A 170 -7.12 16.14 -23.66
C LYS A 170 -6.66 17.41 -24.36
N LEU A 171 -7.44 18.48 -24.28
CA LEU A 171 -7.10 19.78 -24.86
C LEU A 171 -5.95 20.45 -24.10
N ALA A 172 -5.99 20.46 -22.77
CA ALA A 172 -4.92 20.98 -21.93
C ALA A 172 -3.59 20.25 -22.22
N LEU A 173 -3.61 18.92 -22.20
CA LEU A 173 -2.44 18.09 -22.50
C LEU A 173 -1.94 18.32 -23.94
N GLY A 174 -2.84 18.46 -24.91
CA GLY A 174 -2.47 18.79 -26.29
C GLY A 174 -1.74 20.13 -26.42
N ARG A 175 -2.06 21.11 -25.57
CA ARG A 175 -1.39 22.43 -25.54
C ARG A 175 -0.02 22.36 -24.90
N GLU A 176 0.12 21.65 -23.79
CA GLU A 176 1.43 21.41 -23.16
C GLU A 176 2.40 20.72 -24.12
N LEU A 177 1.92 19.74 -24.89
CA LEU A 177 2.73 19.06 -25.91
C LEU A 177 3.14 20.00 -27.06
N LEU A 178 2.30 20.96 -27.43
CA LEU A 178 2.64 21.97 -28.44
C LEU A 178 3.69 22.96 -27.93
N ALA A 179 3.56 23.43 -26.69
CA ALA A 179 4.56 24.26 -26.04
C ALA A 179 5.91 23.53 -25.97
N LYS A 180 5.92 22.29 -25.47
CA LYS A 180 7.14 21.49 -25.37
C LYS A 180 7.78 21.21 -26.74
N LYS A 181 6.96 20.99 -27.78
CA LYS A 181 7.46 20.85 -29.16
C LYS A 181 8.12 22.13 -29.67
N GLY A 182 7.67 23.30 -29.23
CA GLY A 182 8.29 24.59 -29.56
C GLY A 182 9.62 24.84 -28.86
N GLU A 183 9.80 24.30 -27.65
CA GLU A 183 11.05 24.38 -26.89
C GLU A 183 12.15 23.45 -27.42
N LEU A 184 11.77 22.34 -28.04
CA LEU A 184 12.71 21.31 -28.47
C LEU A 184 13.29 21.60 -29.86
N PRO A 185 14.59 21.31 -30.10
CA PRO A 185 15.16 21.41 -31.42
C PRO A 185 14.46 20.49 -32.43
N TRP A 186 14.53 20.85 -33.71
CA TRP A 186 13.89 20.10 -34.78
C TRP A 186 14.32 18.62 -34.76
N GLY A 187 13.36 17.70 -34.88
CA GLY A 187 13.60 16.26 -34.82
C GLY A 187 13.67 15.64 -33.41
N HIS A 188 13.81 16.43 -32.35
CA HIS A 188 13.94 15.91 -30.98
C HIS A 188 12.62 15.59 -30.27
N PHE A 189 11.49 16.07 -30.81
CA PHE A 189 10.18 15.85 -30.19
C PHE A 189 9.77 14.37 -30.16
N GLY A 190 10.01 13.62 -31.25
CA GLY A 190 9.68 12.19 -31.33
C GLY A 190 10.47 11.33 -30.35
N PRO A 191 11.82 11.44 -30.30
CA PRO A 191 12.64 10.80 -29.27
C PRO A 191 12.19 11.16 -27.84
N TRP A 192 11.95 12.45 -27.58
CA TRP A 192 11.48 12.91 -26.27
C TRP A 192 10.14 12.28 -25.87
N LEU A 193 9.19 12.13 -26.80
CA LEU A 193 7.91 11.46 -26.51
C LEU A 193 8.11 10.01 -26.06
N ARG A 194 8.98 9.26 -26.74
CA ARG A 194 9.22 7.84 -26.44
C ARG A 194 9.88 7.62 -25.08
N GLU A 195 10.77 8.53 -24.69
CA GLU A 195 11.59 8.35 -23.49
C GLU A 195 10.99 9.02 -22.25
N GLN A 196 10.32 10.17 -22.41
CA GLN A 196 10.00 11.05 -21.27
C GLN A 196 8.50 11.26 -21.05
N SER A 197 7.67 11.10 -22.08
CA SER A 197 6.26 11.50 -21.98
C SER A 197 5.32 10.39 -21.48
N GLY A 198 5.69 9.12 -21.63
CA GLY A 198 4.84 7.98 -21.26
C GLY A 198 3.56 7.83 -22.11
N ILE A 199 3.40 8.59 -23.20
CA ILE A 199 2.26 8.50 -24.13
C ILE A 199 2.71 8.10 -25.53
N SER A 200 1.87 7.36 -26.27
CA SER A 200 2.20 6.99 -27.64
C SER A 200 2.17 8.20 -28.57
N GLU A 201 3.03 8.19 -29.59
CA GLU A 201 3.15 9.27 -30.58
C GLU A 201 1.82 9.58 -31.27
N ASN A 202 1.04 8.54 -31.61
CA ASN A 202 -0.30 8.70 -32.17
C ASN A 202 -1.27 9.40 -31.22
N THR A 203 -1.17 9.13 -29.92
CA THR A 203 -2.01 9.77 -28.89
C THR A 203 -1.64 11.24 -28.72
N ALA A 204 -0.33 11.53 -28.65
CA ALA A 204 0.20 12.89 -28.58
C ALA A 204 -0.29 13.73 -29.77
N HIS A 205 -0.10 13.22 -31.00
CA HIS A 205 -0.54 13.91 -32.22
C HIS A 205 -2.06 14.13 -32.26
N ARG A 206 -2.86 13.17 -31.78
CA ARG A 206 -4.32 13.32 -31.70
C ARG A 206 -4.72 14.47 -30.78
N TYR A 207 -4.10 14.58 -29.61
CA TYR A 207 -4.40 15.65 -28.63
C TYR A 207 -3.89 17.01 -29.09
N MET A 208 -2.68 17.07 -29.66
CA MET A 208 -2.13 18.29 -30.25
C MET A 208 -3.01 18.80 -31.41
N ARG A 209 -3.56 17.90 -32.24
CA ARG A 209 -4.50 18.26 -33.31
C ARG A 209 -5.79 18.84 -32.75
N ALA A 210 -6.37 18.20 -31.72
CA ALA A 210 -7.57 18.70 -31.05
C ALA A 210 -7.33 20.08 -30.42
N ALA A 211 -6.18 20.29 -29.79
CA ALA A 211 -5.79 21.57 -29.19
C ALA A 211 -5.61 22.68 -30.25
N ARG A 212 -5.02 22.38 -31.41
CA ARG A 212 -4.92 23.33 -32.53
C ARG A 212 -6.29 23.70 -33.11
N ALA A 213 -7.22 22.75 -33.12
CA ALA A 213 -8.58 22.97 -33.64
C ALA A 213 -9.49 23.74 -32.67
N CYS A 214 -9.07 23.94 -31.42
CA CYS A 214 -9.81 24.71 -30.41
C CYS A 214 -8.90 25.81 -29.82
N PRO A 215 -8.66 26.92 -30.56
CA PRO A 215 -7.95 28.08 -30.04
C PRO A 215 -8.76 28.68 -28.89
N ILE A 216 -8.10 29.04 -27.78
CA ILE A 216 -8.75 29.91 -26.78
C ILE A 216 -8.97 31.25 -27.50
N ALA A 217 -10.21 31.76 -27.51
CA ALA A 217 -10.44 33.16 -27.81
C ALA A 217 -9.65 33.98 -26.78
N GLY A 218 -8.73 34.82 -27.28
CA GLY A 218 -7.95 35.73 -26.44
C GLY A 218 -8.82 36.68 -25.65
#